data_AF-A0A1Q5TQA7-F1
#
_entry.id   AF-A0A1Q5TQA7-F1
#
_cell.length_a   1.000
_cell.length_b   1.000
_cell.length_c   1.000
_cell.angle_alpha   90.00
_cell.angle_beta   90.00
_cell.angle_gamma   90.00
#
_symmetry.space_group_name_H-M   'P 1'
#
loop_
_entity.id
_entity.type
_entity.pdbx_description
1 polymer ?
#
loop_
_entity_poly.entity_id
_entity_poly.type
_entity_poly.pdbx_seq_one_letter_code
_entity_poly.pdbx_strand_id
1 'polypeptide(L)'
;MRNTVIDAMLKLGLWPFAPQTVYDEICAGGFQHIHRETYTTEGKEHVHGIVTKWVAGVMRALVPPSMVALGKAENEEEARRKVDVLVGEFEEHCKDALALVSLGVTVGQRID
;
A
#
# COMPACT_ATOMS: atom_id res chain seq x y z
N MET A 1 6.72 16.04 -5.53
CA MET A 1 6.69 14.57 -5.67
C MET A 1 6.00 13.87 -4.50
N ARG A 2 6.29 14.18 -3.22
CA ARG A 2 5.60 13.60 -2.05
C ARG A 2 4.05 13.67 -2.13
N ASN A 3 3.49 14.80 -2.55
CA ASN A 3 2.04 14.92 -2.75
C ASN A 3 1.51 14.05 -3.89
N THR A 4 2.34 13.74 -4.89
CA THR A 4 1.95 12.90 -6.04
C THR A 4 1.84 11.43 -5.65
N VAL A 5 2.71 10.94 -4.76
CA VAL A 5 2.64 9.56 -4.25
C VAL A 5 1.47 9.41 -3.30
N ILE A 6 1.24 10.35 -2.39
CA ILE A 6 0.07 10.34 -1.50
C ILE A 6 -1.22 10.46 -2.31
N ASP A 7 -1.30 11.39 -3.27
CA ASP A 7 -2.46 11.50 -4.17
C ASP A 7 -2.64 10.25 -5.03
N ALA A 8 -1.56 9.62 -5.50
CA ALA A 8 -1.65 8.37 -6.25
C ALA A 8 -2.13 7.23 -5.35
N MET A 9 -1.63 7.12 -4.12
CA MET A 9 -2.08 6.11 -3.15
C MET A 9 -3.56 6.33 -2.77
N LEU A 10 -3.98 7.57 -2.54
CA LEU A 10 -5.38 7.93 -2.32
C LEU A 10 -6.25 7.63 -3.56
N LYS A 11 -5.77 7.93 -4.77
CA LYS A 11 -6.46 7.62 -6.04
C LYS A 11 -6.51 6.14 -6.36
N LEU A 12 -5.51 5.37 -5.90
CA LEU A 12 -5.40 3.92 -6.08
C LEU A 12 -6.07 3.13 -4.95
N GLY A 13 -6.71 3.79 -3.98
CA GLY A 13 -7.34 3.13 -2.86
C GLY A 13 -6.37 2.42 -1.91
N LEU A 14 -5.07 2.73 -2.00
CA LEU A 14 -4.03 2.28 -1.06
C LEU A 14 -4.16 3.13 0.21
N TRP A 15 -5.21 2.83 0.96
CA TRP A 15 -5.85 3.74 1.92
C TRP A 15 -5.19 3.68 3.31
N PRO A 16 -4.88 4.83 3.95
CA PRO A 16 -4.66 4.88 5.40
C PRO A 16 -5.88 4.46 6.23
N PHE A 17 -7.06 4.38 5.59
CA PHE A 17 -8.32 3.97 6.20
C PHE A 17 -8.76 2.55 5.83
N ALA A 18 -7.94 1.79 5.10
CA ALA A 18 -8.35 0.50 4.54
C ALA A 18 -8.85 -0.48 5.61
N PRO A 19 -8.22 -0.57 6.82
CA PRO A 19 -8.77 -1.42 7.88
C PRO A 19 -10.15 -1.00 8.37
N GLN A 20 -10.51 0.29 8.30
CA GLN A 20 -11.83 0.79 8.70
C GLN A 20 -12.86 0.55 7.60
N THR A 21 -12.53 0.85 6.35
CA THR A 21 -13.43 0.57 5.22
C THR A 21 -13.79 -0.92 5.14
N VAL A 22 -12.82 -1.83 5.31
CA VAL A 22 -13.10 -3.28 5.32
C VAL A 22 -14.07 -3.65 6.45
N TYR A 23 -13.94 -3.04 7.63
CA TYR A 23 -14.86 -3.25 8.73
C TYR A 23 -16.27 -2.76 8.38
N ASP A 24 -16.39 -1.54 7.83
CA ASP A 24 -17.68 -0.94 7.49
C ASP A 24 -18.43 -1.78 6.44
N GLU A 25 -17.73 -2.31 5.44
CA GLU A 25 -18.28 -3.22 4.42
C GLU A 25 -18.76 -4.56 5.02
N ILE A 26 -17.98 -5.14 5.94
CA ILE A 26 -18.37 -6.37 6.64
C ILE A 26 -19.62 -6.13 7.50
N CYS A 27 -19.69 -5.00 8.21
CA CYS A 27 -20.87 -4.61 8.96
C CYS A 27 -22.10 -4.42 8.05
N ALA A 28 -21.95 -3.72 6.93
CA ALA A 28 -23.02 -3.50 5.96
C ALA A 28 -23.52 -4.82 5.35
N GLY A 29 -22.64 -5.81 5.21
CA GLY A 29 -22.97 -7.17 4.78
C GLY A 29 -23.72 -8.03 5.82
N GLY A 30 -24.04 -7.51 7.00
CA GLY A 30 -24.81 -8.21 8.03
C GLY A 30 -24.01 -9.25 8.83
N PHE A 31 -22.67 -9.26 8.71
CA PHE A 31 -21.82 -10.14 9.50
C PHE A 31 -21.83 -9.71 10.97
N GLN A 32 -21.76 -10.70 11.87
CA GLN A 32 -21.71 -10.53 13.31
C GLN A 32 -20.42 -11.11 13.89
N HIS A 33 -20.21 -10.96 15.20
CA HIS A 33 -19.00 -11.44 15.91
C HIS A 33 -17.69 -11.01 15.23
N ILE A 34 -17.62 -9.74 14.83
CA ILE A 34 -16.50 -9.21 14.04
C ILE A 34 -15.25 -9.10 14.90
N HIS A 35 -14.17 -9.75 14.47
CA HIS A 35 -12.84 -9.65 15.04
C HIS A 35 -11.90 -8.91 14.08
N ARG A 36 -11.09 -7.99 14.63
CA ARG A 36 -10.10 -7.20 13.88
C ARG A 36 -8.73 -7.41 14.50
N GLU A 37 -7.76 -7.71 13.65
CA GLU A 37 -6.37 -7.84 14.04
C GLU A 37 -5.47 -7.07 13.09
N THR A 38 -4.41 -6.46 13.61
CA THR A 38 -3.43 -5.72 12.82
C THR A 38 -2.04 -6.24 13.12
N TYR A 39 -1.39 -6.77 12.10
CA TYR A 39 -0.03 -7.27 12.16
C TYR A 39 0.90 -6.20 11.55
N THR A 40 1.62 -5.48 12.41
CA THR A 40 2.56 -4.44 12.00
C THR A 40 4.01 -4.96 12.01
N THR A 41 4.85 -4.35 11.17
CA THR A 41 6.31 -4.51 11.20
C THR A 41 7.00 -3.58 12.19
N GLU A 42 6.25 -2.72 12.88
CA GLU A 42 6.78 -1.84 13.93
C GLU A 42 7.49 -2.64 15.03
N GLY A 43 8.68 -2.19 15.43
CA GLY A 43 9.52 -2.87 16.43
C GLY A 43 10.12 -4.21 15.97
N LYS A 44 9.98 -4.59 14.69
CA LYS A 44 10.51 -5.85 14.15
C LYS A 44 11.68 -5.57 13.21
N GLU A 45 12.82 -5.21 13.78
CA GLU A 45 14.01 -4.79 13.04
C GLU A 45 14.49 -5.80 12.00
N HIS A 46 14.38 -7.09 12.31
CA HIS A 46 14.78 -8.18 11.43
C HIS A 46 13.98 -8.26 10.12
N VAL A 47 12.79 -7.63 10.03
CA VAL A 47 11.99 -7.62 8.79
C VAL A 47 12.12 -6.33 7.98
N HIS A 48 12.79 -5.28 8.48
CA HIS A 48 12.83 -3.98 7.79
C HIS A 48 13.41 -4.06 6.37
N GLY A 49 14.45 -4.88 6.17
CA GLY A 49 15.02 -5.11 4.83
C GLY A 49 14.05 -5.82 3.88
N ILE A 50 13.19 -6.71 4.41
CA ILE A 50 12.15 -7.38 3.64
C ILE A 50 11.05 -6.38 3.27
N VAL A 51 10.61 -5.57 4.23
CA VAL A 51 9.57 -4.55 4.04
C VAL A 51 9.95 -3.56 2.95
N THR A 52 11.18 -3.05 3.00
CA THR A 52 11.68 -2.09 2.00
C THR A 52 11.63 -2.68 0.60
N LYS A 53 12.17 -3.90 0.41
CA LYS A 53 12.14 -4.60 -0.89
C LYS A 53 10.72 -4.90 -1.35
N TRP A 54 9.82 -5.25 -0.43
CA TRP A 54 8.44 -5.54 -0.75
C TRP A 54 7.71 -4.30 -1.25
N VAL A 55 7.81 -3.16 -0.55
CA VAL A 55 7.19 -1.89 -0.97
C VAL A 55 7.72 -1.45 -2.33
N ALA A 56 9.05 -1.52 -2.52
CA ALA A 56 9.69 -1.25 -3.80
C ALA A 56 9.14 -2.14 -4.94
N GLY A 57 8.95 -3.43 -4.68
CA GLY A 57 8.34 -4.37 -5.62
C GLY A 57 6.89 -4.02 -5.96
N VAL A 58 6.08 -3.68 -4.96
CA VAL A 58 4.68 -3.24 -5.15
C VAL A 58 4.63 -1.97 -6.00
N MET A 59 5.50 -0.99 -5.74
CA MET A 59 5.57 0.24 -6.53
C MET A 59 5.90 -0.06 -7.99
N ARG A 60 6.92 -0.89 -8.25
CA ARG A 60 7.30 -1.28 -9.62
C ARG A 60 6.21 -2.04 -10.37
N ALA A 61 5.39 -2.84 -9.67
CA ALA A 61 4.33 -3.60 -10.30
C ALA A 61 3.06 -2.77 -10.60
N LEU A 62 2.63 -1.92 -9.66
CA LEU A 62 1.31 -1.28 -9.72
C LEU A 62 1.33 0.17 -10.22
N VAL A 63 2.42 0.90 -9.98
CA VAL A 63 2.47 2.34 -10.30
C VAL A 63 2.58 2.58 -11.82
N PRO A 64 3.42 1.85 -12.60
CA PRO A 64 3.51 2.10 -14.04
C PRO A 64 2.19 2.01 -14.81
N PRO A 65 1.37 0.93 -14.71
CA PRO A 65 0.10 0.86 -15.43
C PRO A 65 -0.89 1.94 -14.96
N SER A 66 -0.86 2.29 -13.66
CA SER A 66 -1.65 3.38 -13.10
C SER A 66 -1.29 4.74 -13.67
N MET A 67 0.00 5.02 -13.87
CA MET A 67 0.46 6.27 -14.46
C MET A 67 0.00 6.43 -15.91
N VAL A 68 0.00 5.34 -16.69
CA VAL A 68 -0.51 5.34 -18.06
C VAL A 68 -2.02 5.58 -18.05
N ALA A 69 -2.77 4.83 -17.24
CA ALA A 69 -4.24 4.97 -17.13
C ALA A 69 -4.68 6.37 -16.71
N LEU A 70 -3.88 7.06 -15.89
CA LEU A 70 -4.15 8.43 -15.41
C LEU A 70 -3.56 9.53 -16.31
N GLY A 71 -2.97 9.18 -17.46
CA GLY A 71 -2.36 10.15 -18.38
C GLY A 71 -1.13 10.88 -17.80
N LYS A 72 -0.44 10.27 -16.83
CA LYS A 72 0.78 10.77 -16.19
C LYS A 72 2.07 10.28 -16.85
N ALA A 73 1.94 9.32 -17.75
CA ALA A 73 2.98 8.84 -18.66
C ALA A 73 2.34 8.52 -20.01
N GLU A 74 3.06 8.75 -21.10
CA GLU A 74 2.60 8.49 -22.46
C GLU A 74 2.54 7.00 -22.77
N ASN A 75 3.44 6.21 -22.17
CA ASN A 75 3.49 4.76 -22.33
C ASN A 75 4.11 4.09 -21.10
N GLU A 76 4.01 2.75 -21.03
CA GLU A 76 4.52 1.99 -19.91
C GLU A 76 6.04 2.08 -19.73
N GLU A 77 6.80 2.27 -20.81
CA GLU A 77 8.25 2.34 -20.73
C GLU A 77 8.72 3.63 -20.02
N GLU A 78 8.09 4.75 -20.38
CA GLU A 78 8.27 6.02 -19.68
C GLU A 78 7.81 5.92 -18.21
N ALA A 79 6.67 5.27 -17.97
CA ALA A 79 6.14 5.05 -16.63
C ALA A 79 7.10 4.22 -15.77
N ARG A 80 7.65 3.12 -16.31
CA ARG A 80 8.65 2.27 -15.63
C ARG A 80 9.90 3.06 -15.25
N ARG A 81 10.47 3.84 -16.19
CA ARG A 81 11.63 4.70 -15.90
C ARG A 81 11.36 5.69 -14.76
N LYS A 82 10.21 6.36 -14.78
CA LYS A 82 9.80 7.29 -13.71
C LYS A 82 9.66 6.58 -12.37
N VAL A 83 9.09 5.37 -12.37
CA VAL A 83 8.92 4.57 -11.14
C VAL A 83 10.27 4.07 -10.61
N ASP A 84 11.21 3.68 -11.46
CA ASP A 84 12.54 3.25 -11.00
C ASP A 84 13.30 4.38 -10.27
N VAL A 85 13.19 5.62 -10.75
CA VAL A 85 13.73 6.79 -10.04
C VAL A 85 13.07 6.96 -8.67
N LEU A 86 11.73 6.92 -8.61
CA LEU A 86 10.98 7.03 -7.36
C LEU A 86 11.33 5.93 -6.35
N VAL A 87 11.54 4.71 -6.84
CA VAL A 87 11.90 3.58 -5.98
C VAL A 87 13.35 3.72 -5.48
N GLY A 88 14.28 4.21 -6.29
CA GLY A 88 15.63 4.54 -5.83
C GLY A 88 15.63 5.61 -4.74
N GLU A 89 14.83 6.68 -4.90
CA GLU A 89 14.65 7.70 -3.86
C GLU A 89 14.04 7.12 -2.57
N PHE A 90 13.07 6.22 -2.70
CA PHE A 90 12.45 5.52 -1.57
C PHE A 90 13.47 4.62 -0.84
N GLU A 91 14.23 3.81 -1.55
CA GLU A 91 15.25 2.91 -0.98
C GLU A 91 16.36 3.71 -0.29
N GLU A 92 16.78 4.86 -0.84
CA GLU A 92 17.74 5.76 -0.20
C GLU A 92 17.18 6.35 1.10
N HIS A 93 15.94 6.84 1.06
CA HIS A 93 15.26 7.37 2.26
C HIS A 93 15.09 6.32 3.35
N CYS A 94 14.92 5.05 2.97
CA CYS A 94 14.78 3.94 3.91
C CYS A 94 16.06 3.64 4.73
N LYS A 95 17.21 4.24 4.39
CA LYS A 95 18.41 4.16 5.22
C LYS A 95 18.29 4.95 6.52
N ASP A 96 17.55 6.07 6.48
CA ASP A 96 17.39 7.00 7.59
C ASP A 96 15.99 6.92 8.24
N ALA A 97 14.99 6.41 7.51
CA ALA A 97 13.61 6.30 7.97
C ALA A 97 13.05 4.88 7.74
N LEU A 98 12.41 4.29 8.74
CA LEU A 98 11.88 2.93 8.63
C LEU A 98 10.58 2.90 7.84
N ALA A 99 10.57 2.14 6.74
CA ALA A 99 9.33 1.74 6.09
C ALA A 99 8.57 0.76 6.99
N LEU A 100 7.29 1.08 7.26
CA LEU A 100 6.40 0.20 8.01
C LEU A 100 5.31 -0.34 7.10
N VAL A 101 5.04 -1.63 7.21
CA VAL A 101 3.91 -2.29 6.54
C VAL A 101 3.05 -2.95 7.59
N SER A 102 1.74 -2.77 7.45
CA SER A 102 0.75 -3.38 8.32
C SER A 102 -0.21 -4.22 7.50
N LEU A 103 -0.50 -5.42 7.97
CA LEU A 103 -1.56 -6.28 7.46
C LEU A 103 -2.75 -6.21 8.42
N GLY A 104 -3.86 -5.64 7.96
CA GLY A 104 -5.13 -5.69 8.67
C GLY A 104 -5.94 -6.92 8.27
N VAL A 105 -6.39 -7.70 9.25
CA VAL A 105 -7.29 -8.85 9.05
C VAL A 105 -8.60 -8.55 9.77
N THR A 106 -9.72 -8.69 9.06
CA THR A 106 -11.06 -8.59 9.65
C THR A 106 -11.82 -9.86 9.33
N VAL A 107 -12.38 -10.50 10.36
CA VAL A 107 -13.16 -11.73 10.24
C VAL A 107 -14.54 -11.47 10.85
N GLY A 108 -15.59 -11.78 10.10
CA GLY A 108 -16.96 -11.73 10.58
C GLY A 108 -17.65 -13.08 10.35
N GLN A 109 -18.56 -13.44 11.24
CA GLN A 109 -19.41 -14.61 11.11
C GLN A 109 -20.74 -14.22 10.45
N ARG A 110 -21.12 -14.93 9.40
CA ARG A 110 -22.48 -14.84 8.87
C ARG A 110 -23.37 -15.79 9.67
N ILE A 111 -24.45 -15.27 10.24
CA ILE A 111 -25.46 -16.07 10.91
C ILE A 111 -26.60 -16.21 9.92
N ASP A 112 -26.64 -17.39 9.29
CA ASP A 112 -27.68 -17.80 8.35
C ASP A 112 -28.86 -18.41 9.14
#